data_AF-X0YAH9-F1
#
_entry.id   AF-X0YAH9-F1
#
_cell.length_a   1.000
_cell.length_b   1.000
_cell.length_c   1.000
_cell.angle_alpha   90.00
_cell.angle_beta   90.00
_cell.angle_gamma   90.00
#
_symmetry.space_group_name_H-M   'P 1'
#
loop_
_entity.id
_entity.type
_entity.pdbx_description
1 polymer ?
#
loop_
_entity_poly.entity_id
_entity_poly.type
_entity_poly.pdbx_seq_one_letter_code
_entity_poly.pdbx_strand_id
1 'polypeptide(L)'
;IASQLYQTADVSHNEFQKQIMPESFYDMVVTNVPFGTSQPYDTRHNAKNYRIHDYFINKGLNLLRPGGLGVFITSTGSMDKVLRRRIKQPGRTPDYFTEISPRNEFAKKADLIAAIRVPNGIYEGAQASSDILFFRKKGDNLADIEGHEFRKTDEVKMPEMNRHGVATGFGDITMRINKYWGKNPDNVLGRFGAFEARYGDKHEVWTFGNPDTLGEDMSKIISKFPTSVLAKPEAQE
;
A
#
# COMPACT_ATOMS: atom_id res chain seq x y z
N ILE A 1 -25.14 1.23 -16.01
CA ILE A 1 -24.08 1.01 -17.02
C ILE A 1 -23.27 -0.25 -16.69
N ALA A 2 -22.50 -0.31 -15.59
CA ALA A 2 -21.69 -1.50 -15.27
C ALA A 2 -22.50 -2.81 -15.20
N SER A 3 -23.65 -2.81 -14.50
CA SER A 3 -24.56 -3.97 -14.43
C SER A 3 -25.15 -4.38 -15.78
N GLN A 4 -25.24 -3.46 -16.75
CA GLN A 4 -25.74 -3.75 -18.10
C GLN A 4 -24.65 -4.32 -19.00
N LEU A 5 -23.40 -3.89 -18.81
CA LEU A 5 -22.24 -4.38 -19.57
C LEU A 5 -21.80 -5.77 -19.08
N TYR A 6 -21.95 -6.07 -17.79
CA TYR A 6 -21.52 -7.32 -17.16
C TYR A 6 -22.69 -8.01 -16.48
N GLN A 7 -23.61 -8.55 -17.29
CA GLN A 7 -24.89 -9.07 -16.80
C GLN A 7 -24.78 -10.27 -15.85
N THR A 8 -23.67 -11.01 -15.91
CA THR A 8 -23.39 -12.14 -15.01
C THR A 8 -22.62 -11.73 -13.76
N ALA A 9 -22.18 -10.47 -13.66
CA ALA A 9 -21.49 -9.97 -12.48
C ALA A 9 -22.51 -9.43 -11.47
N ASP A 10 -22.26 -9.73 -10.19
CA ASP A 10 -22.97 -9.03 -9.11
C ASP A 10 -22.38 -7.62 -8.95
N VAL A 11 -23.20 -6.60 -9.24
CA VAL A 11 -22.80 -5.20 -9.21
C VAL A 11 -23.65 -4.45 -8.18
N SER A 12 -23.00 -4.06 -7.09
CA SER A 12 -23.60 -3.24 -6.03
C SER A 12 -23.23 -1.76 -6.21
N HIS A 13 -24.23 -0.89 -6.32
CA HIS A 13 -24.04 0.56 -6.30
C HIS A 13 -24.19 1.08 -4.87
N ASN A 14 -23.14 0.92 -4.06
CA ASN A 14 -23.13 1.33 -2.67
C ASN A 14 -21.77 1.88 -2.24
N GLU A 15 -21.77 2.68 -1.18
CA GLU A 15 -20.56 3.07 -0.49
C GLU A 15 -19.91 1.83 0.16
N PHE A 16 -18.63 1.60 -0.12
CA PHE A 16 -17.90 0.46 0.43
C PHE A 16 -17.98 0.38 1.96
N GLN A 17 -17.99 1.53 2.65
CA GLN A 17 -18.12 1.60 4.11
C GLN A 17 -19.47 1.18 4.68
N LYS A 18 -20.54 1.29 3.89
CA LYS A 18 -21.90 0.90 4.31
C LYS A 18 -22.23 -0.55 3.93
N GLN A 19 -21.46 -1.14 3.02
CA GLN A 19 -21.73 -2.49 2.54
C GLN A 19 -21.32 -3.55 3.58
N ILE A 20 -22.29 -4.37 3.94
CA ILE A 20 -22.10 -5.57 4.77
C ILE A 20 -21.75 -6.71 3.83
N MET A 21 -20.57 -7.29 4.03
CA MET A 21 -20.07 -8.43 3.26
C MET A 21 -19.60 -9.51 4.23
N PRO A 22 -19.67 -10.79 3.82
CA PRO A 22 -19.11 -11.87 4.62
C PRO A 22 -17.59 -11.69 4.75
N GLU A 23 -17.09 -11.83 5.98
CA GLU A 23 -15.65 -11.89 6.23
C GLU A 23 -15.12 -13.28 5.87
N SER A 24 -13.83 -13.36 5.55
CA SER A 24 -13.15 -14.62 5.23
C SER A 24 -13.83 -15.47 4.15
N PHE A 25 -14.41 -14.82 3.14
CA PHE A 25 -15.22 -15.48 2.11
C PHE A 25 -14.59 -15.42 0.72
N TYR A 26 -14.02 -14.28 0.36
CA TYR A 26 -13.58 -14.04 -1.01
C TYR A 26 -12.19 -14.62 -1.26
N ASP A 27 -12.02 -15.20 -2.45
CA ASP A 27 -10.71 -15.62 -2.97
C ASP A 27 -9.80 -14.44 -3.28
N MET A 28 -10.38 -13.36 -3.79
CA MET A 28 -9.64 -12.22 -4.28
C MET A 28 -10.34 -10.91 -3.99
N VAL A 29 -9.57 -9.89 -3.63
CA VAL A 29 -10.02 -8.50 -3.51
C VAL A 29 -9.06 -7.65 -4.32
N VAL A 30 -9.55 -7.03 -5.39
CA VAL A 30 -8.77 -6.11 -6.24
C VAL A 30 -9.40 -4.73 -6.16
N THR A 31 -8.61 -3.70 -5.89
CA THR A 31 -9.14 -2.33 -5.82
C THR A 31 -8.10 -1.28 -6.18
N ASN A 32 -8.58 -0.25 -6.87
CA ASN A 32 -7.91 1.05 -6.92
C ASN A 32 -8.54 1.94 -5.84
N VAL A 33 -7.81 2.13 -4.75
CA VAL A 33 -8.34 2.83 -3.57
C VAL A 33 -8.51 4.32 -3.90
N PRO A 34 -9.67 4.93 -3.61
CA PRO A 34 -9.89 6.33 -3.92
C PRO A 34 -8.81 7.23 -3.31
N PHE A 35 -8.30 8.17 -4.11
CA PHE A 35 -7.36 9.18 -3.64
C PHE A 35 -8.07 10.14 -2.67
N GLY A 36 -7.50 10.34 -1.48
CA GLY A 36 -8.03 11.30 -0.53
C GLY A 36 -7.53 11.11 0.89
N THR A 37 -7.99 12.01 1.77
CA THR A 37 -7.62 12.03 3.19
C THR A 37 -8.77 11.71 4.12
N SER A 38 -9.94 11.35 3.57
CA SER A 38 -11.14 11.03 4.34
C SER A 38 -10.92 9.85 5.28
N GLN A 39 -11.68 9.82 6.36
CA GLN A 39 -11.69 8.75 7.34
C GLN A 39 -13.10 8.16 7.41
N PRO A 40 -13.40 7.12 6.61
CA PRO A 40 -14.75 6.57 6.54
C PRO A 40 -15.21 6.04 7.90
N TYR A 41 -16.48 6.30 8.24
CA TYR A 41 -17.09 5.75 9.44
C TYR A 41 -17.55 4.30 9.18
N ASP A 42 -16.87 3.34 9.78
CA ASP A 42 -17.19 1.92 9.76
C ASP A 42 -16.71 1.31 11.09
N THR A 43 -17.63 1.01 12.01
CA THR A 43 -17.26 0.54 13.35
C THR A 43 -16.68 -0.87 13.35
N ARG A 44 -17.04 -1.69 12.35
CA ARG A 44 -16.58 -3.08 12.22
C ARG A 44 -15.16 -3.16 11.70
N HIS A 45 -14.84 -2.34 10.70
CA HIS A 45 -13.55 -2.42 10.00
C HIS A 45 -12.66 -1.18 10.15
N ASN A 46 -13.14 -0.10 10.77
CA ASN A 46 -12.37 1.14 10.96
C ASN A 46 -12.37 1.69 12.40
N ALA A 47 -12.45 0.83 13.42
CA ALA A 47 -12.39 1.24 14.82
C ALA A 47 -11.12 2.06 15.19
N LYS A 48 -10.05 1.97 14.39
CA LYS A 48 -8.79 2.71 14.59
C LYS A 48 -8.72 4.04 13.81
N ASN A 49 -9.82 4.43 13.17
CA ASN A 49 -9.97 5.69 12.41
C ASN A 49 -8.89 5.88 11.32
N TYR A 50 -8.66 4.84 10.53
CA TYR A 50 -7.77 4.89 9.38
C TYR A 50 -8.27 5.86 8.31
N ARG A 51 -7.32 6.46 7.59
CA ARG A 51 -7.62 7.16 6.33
C ARG A 51 -8.07 6.15 5.27
N ILE A 52 -8.80 6.63 4.28
CA ILE A 52 -9.42 5.85 3.21
C ILE A 52 -8.49 4.79 2.62
N HIS A 53 -7.24 5.16 2.32
CA HIS A 53 -6.19 4.25 1.85
C HIS A 53 -6.00 2.99 2.71
N ASP A 54 -5.71 3.19 3.99
CA ASP A 54 -5.43 2.08 4.90
C ASP A 54 -6.71 1.36 5.32
N TYR A 55 -7.85 2.07 5.33
CA TYR A 55 -9.16 1.50 5.61
C TYR A 55 -9.56 0.47 4.52
N PHE A 56 -9.43 0.82 3.24
CA PHE A 56 -9.77 -0.09 2.14
C PHE A 56 -8.91 -1.35 2.17
N ILE A 57 -7.60 -1.21 2.43
CA ILE A 57 -6.70 -2.36 2.62
C ILE A 57 -7.17 -3.17 3.83
N ASN A 58 -7.40 -2.53 4.98
CA ASN A 58 -7.80 -3.23 6.20
C ASN A 58 -9.09 -4.03 6.04
N LYS A 59 -10.12 -3.42 5.43
CA LYS A 59 -11.41 -4.06 5.16
C LYS A 59 -11.25 -5.15 4.11
N GLY A 60 -10.58 -4.88 2.99
CA GLY A 60 -10.32 -5.88 1.95
C GLY A 60 -9.62 -7.13 2.50
N LEU A 61 -8.60 -6.96 3.35
CA LEU A 61 -7.93 -8.08 4.02
C LEU A 61 -8.84 -8.84 4.99
N ASN A 62 -9.90 -8.25 5.56
CA ASN A 62 -10.87 -8.97 6.39
C ASN A 62 -11.83 -9.82 5.55
N LEU A 63 -12.12 -9.39 4.32
CA LEU A 63 -13.03 -10.09 3.41
C LEU A 63 -12.40 -11.34 2.79
N LEU A 64 -11.08 -11.36 2.67
CA LEU A 64 -10.33 -12.50 2.12
C LEU A 64 -10.38 -13.71 3.04
N ARG A 65 -10.74 -14.87 2.47
CA ARG A 65 -10.56 -16.17 3.11
C ARG A 65 -9.06 -16.49 3.29
N PRO A 66 -8.68 -17.34 4.25
CA PRO A 66 -7.29 -17.81 4.38
C PRO A 66 -6.70 -18.26 3.04
N GLY A 67 -5.52 -17.76 2.69
CA GLY A 67 -4.87 -18.02 1.40
C GLY A 67 -5.40 -17.23 0.21
N GLY A 68 -6.43 -16.39 0.38
CA GLY A 68 -6.92 -15.46 -0.64
C GLY A 68 -5.94 -14.31 -0.92
N LEU A 69 -6.07 -13.71 -2.10
CA LEU A 69 -5.17 -12.67 -2.63
C LEU A 69 -5.81 -11.28 -2.62
N GLY A 70 -5.15 -10.32 -1.97
CA GLY A 70 -5.50 -8.91 -2.04
C GLY A 70 -4.55 -8.14 -2.95
N VAL A 71 -5.08 -7.39 -3.90
CA VAL A 71 -4.31 -6.50 -4.79
C VAL A 71 -4.85 -5.08 -4.66
N PHE A 72 -4.04 -4.18 -4.10
CA PHE A 72 -4.46 -2.82 -3.77
C PHE A 72 -3.56 -1.80 -4.46
N ILE A 73 -4.15 -0.98 -5.33
CA ILE A 73 -3.52 0.24 -5.82
C ILE A 73 -3.84 1.34 -4.82
N THR A 74 -2.83 1.92 -4.17
CA THR A 74 -2.99 2.89 -3.07
C THR A 74 -1.95 3.99 -3.16
N SER A 75 -2.10 5.05 -2.36
CA SER A 75 -1.05 6.07 -2.23
C SER A 75 0.18 5.51 -1.51
N THR A 76 1.35 6.08 -1.80
CA THR A 76 2.63 5.73 -1.15
C THR A 76 2.58 5.85 0.37
N GLY A 77 1.66 6.66 0.89
CA GLY A 77 1.41 6.81 2.32
C GLY A 77 1.02 5.50 3.02
N SER A 78 0.45 4.49 2.36
CA SER A 78 0.21 3.20 3.02
C SER A 78 1.52 2.48 3.38
N MET A 79 2.57 2.64 2.56
CA MET A 79 3.89 2.03 2.79
C MET A 79 4.84 2.95 3.56
N ASP A 80 4.95 4.23 3.20
CA ASP A 80 6.01 5.11 3.72
C ASP A 80 5.60 5.90 4.96
N LYS A 81 4.31 5.87 5.33
CA LYS A 81 3.83 6.66 6.48
C LYS A 81 4.59 6.34 7.75
N VAL A 82 5.08 7.42 8.36
CA VAL A 82 5.70 7.43 9.67
C VAL A 82 4.68 7.98 10.66
N LEU A 83 3.97 7.09 11.35
CA LEU A 83 3.07 7.51 12.43
C LEU A 83 3.86 7.64 13.72
N ARG A 84 4.30 8.85 14.04
CA ARG A 84 4.76 9.21 15.38
C ARG A 84 3.55 9.51 16.26
N ARG A 85 3.02 8.51 16.97
CA ARG A 85 2.05 8.77 18.04
C ARG A 85 2.82 9.01 19.32
N ARG A 86 2.67 10.21 19.90
CA ARG A 86 3.13 10.49 21.26
C ARG A 86 2.25 9.70 22.23
N ILE A 87 2.80 8.69 22.90
CA ILE A 87 2.11 8.01 23.99
C ILE A 87 2.53 8.70 25.29
N LYS A 88 1.61 9.45 25.91
CA LYS A 88 1.79 9.89 27.30
C LYS A 88 1.56 8.67 28.21
N GLN A 89 2.62 8.16 28.84
CA GLN A 89 2.48 7.26 29.98
C GLN A 89 2.50 8.09 31.27
N PRO A 90 1.45 8.09 32.10
CA PRO A 90 1.50 8.74 33.41
C PRO A 90 2.62 8.11 34.24
N GLY A 91 3.60 8.92 34.69
CA GLY A 91 4.65 8.49 35.61
C GLY A 91 5.93 7.90 35.01
N ARG A 92 6.10 7.85 33.68
CA ARG A 92 7.38 7.48 33.02
C ARG A 92 7.76 8.47 31.93
N THR A 93 8.93 9.10 32.08
CA THR A 93 9.67 9.81 31.03
C THR A 93 10.72 8.82 30.48
N PRO A 94 10.78 8.53 29.17
CA PRO A 94 10.51 9.45 28.06
C PRO A 94 9.21 9.18 27.30
N ASP A 95 8.81 10.17 26.51
CA ASP A 95 7.81 10.06 25.45
C ASP A 95 8.14 8.86 24.54
N TYR A 96 7.43 7.74 24.67
CA TYR A 96 7.61 6.61 23.75
C TYR A 96 6.85 6.90 22.46
N PHE A 97 7.58 7.01 21.35
CA PHE A 97 7.01 6.96 20.02
C PHE A 97 6.88 5.49 19.62
N THR A 98 5.65 4.96 19.63
CA THR A 98 5.39 3.68 18.96
C THR A 98 4.98 4.00 17.52
N GLU A 99 5.64 3.38 16.54
CA GLU A 99 5.17 3.38 15.16
C GLU A 99 3.87 2.58 15.09
N ILE A 100 2.73 3.22 15.35
CA ILE A 100 1.42 2.62 15.13
C ILE A 100 1.14 2.75 13.64
N SER A 101 1.85 1.98 12.81
CA SER A 101 1.54 1.91 11.39
C SER A 101 0.40 0.91 11.16
N PRO A 102 -0.59 1.24 10.31
CA PRO A 102 -1.56 0.28 9.77
C PRO A 102 -0.90 -1.02 9.26
N ARG A 103 0.36 -0.93 8.79
CA ARG A 103 1.16 -2.08 8.34
C ARG A 103 1.33 -3.17 9.41
N ASN A 104 1.38 -2.81 10.70
CA ASN A 104 1.41 -3.80 11.78
C ASN A 104 0.10 -4.57 11.89
N GLU A 105 -1.04 -3.95 11.57
CA GLU A 105 -2.34 -4.61 11.57
C GLU A 105 -2.57 -5.42 10.30
N PHE A 106 -2.04 -4.96 9.17
CA PHE A 106 -2.03 -5.76 7.94
C PHE A 106 -1.22 -7.04 8.13
N ALA A 107 -0.01 -6.93 8.71
CA ALA A 107 0.88 -8.05 8.97
C ALA A 107 0.32 -9.12 9.91
N LYS A 108 -0.67 -8.77 10.76
CA LYS A 108 -1.38 -9.77 11.59
C LYS A 108 -2.35 -10.62 10.77
N LYS A 109 -2.81 -10.10 9.62
CA LYS A 109 -3.88 -10.69 8.82
C LYS A 109 -3.35 -11.37 7.56
N ALA A 110 -2.32 -10.80 6.96
CA ALA A 110 -1.83 -11.20 5.65
C ALA A 110 -0.31 -10.96 5.54
N ASP A 111 0.32 -11.77 4.71
CA ASP A 111 1.71 -11.57 4.28
C ASP A 111 1.73 -10.63 3.07
N LEU A 112 2.61 -9.63 3.09
CA LEU A 112 2.91 -8.87 1.87
C LEU A 112 3.84 -9.73 1.01
N ILE A 113 3.31 -10.28 -0.08
CA ILE A 113 4.07 -11.17 -0.97
C ILE A 113 4.94 -10.38 -1.94
N ALA A 114 4.44 -9.21 -2.36
CA ALA A 114 5.16 -8.28 -3.21
C ALA A 114 4.50 -6.90 -3.18
N ALA A 115 5.25 -5.88 -3.59
CA ALA A 115 4.71 -4.55 -3.86
C ALA A 115 5.47 -3.91 -5.03
N ILE A 116 4.82 -3.03 -5.76
CA ILE A 116 5.41 -2.26 -6.88
C ILE A 116 5.18 -0.77 -6.61
N ARG A 117 6.23 0.04 -6.69
CA ARG A 117 6.14 1.51 -6.65
C ARG A 117 6.05 2.04 -8.08
N VAL A 118 4.95 2.72 -8.39
CA VAL A 118 4.66 3.33 -9.69
C VAL A 118 5.05 4.82 -9.67
N PRO A 119 5.66 5.35 -10.74
CA PRO A 119 6.06 6.76 -10.85
C PRO A 119 4.95 7.78 -10.62
N ASN A 120 5.37 9.00 -10.26
CA ASN A 120 4.50 10.17 -10.37
C ASN A 120 4.12 10.43 -11.84
N GLY A 121 2.95 11.02 -12.05
CA GLY A 121 2.53 11.52 -13.36
C GLY A 121 1.91 10.48 -14.30
N ILE A 122 1.72 9.24 -13.83
CA ILE A 122 1.04 8.17 -14.60
C ILE A 122 -0.48 8.38 -14.67
N TYR A 123 -1.08 8.98 -13.63
CA TYR A 123 -2.51 9.21 -13.57
C TYR A 123 -2.86 10.64 -13.98
N GLU A 124 -3.80 10.80 -14.91
CA GLU A 124 -4.32 12.11 -15.28
C GLU A 124 -4.91 12.84 -14.06
N GLY A 125 -4.52 14.09 -13.85
CA GLY A 125 -5.00 14.93 -12.75
C GLY A 125 -4.37 14.66 -11.38
N ALA A 126 -3.50 13.65 -11.22
CA ALA A 126 -2.81 13.36 -9.97
C ALA A 126 -1.28 13.33 -10.13
N GLN A 127 -0.59 14.27 -9.49
CA GLN A 127 0.88 14.34 -9.47
C GLN A 127 1.46 13.52 -8.29
N ALA A 128 0.94 12.31 -8.07
CA ALA A 128 1.34 11.45 -6.95
C ALA A 128 1.84 10.08 -7.46
N SER A 129 2.90 9.57 -6.84
CA SER A 129 3.26 8.15 -6.93
C SER A 129 2.16 7.28 -6.31
N SER A 130 2.07 6.03 -6.74
CA SER A 130 1.19 5.02 -6.14
C SER A 130 1.94 3.72 -5.87
N ASP A 131 1.41 2.92 -4.97
CA ASP A 131 1.85 1.55 -4.72
C ASP A 131 0.81 0.55 -5.19
N ILE A 132 1.26 -0.56 -5.77
CA ILE A 132 0.46 -1.76 -5.97
C ILE A 132 0.93 -2.79 -4.94
N LEU A 133 0.06 -3.14 -4.00
CA LEU A 133 0.38 -4.05 -2.89
C LEU A 133 -0.30 -5.40 -3.11
N PHE A 134 0.48 -6.47 -3.03
CA PHE A 134 0.01 -7.85 -3.15
C PHE A 134 0.10 -8.51 -1.79
N PHE A 135 -1.04 -8.92 -1.25
CA PHE A 135 -1.16 -9.58 0.05
C PHE A 135 -1.77 -10.96 -0.09
N ARG A 136 -1.23 -11.95 0.63
CA ARG A 136 -1.88 -13.25 0.81
C ARG A 136 -2.40 -13.36 2.24
N LYS A 137 -3.69 -13.63 2.40
CA LYS A 137 -4.31 -13.82 3.72
C LYS A 137 -3.67 -15.00 4.45
N LYS A 138 -3.33 -14.81 5.73
CA LYS A 138 -2.81 -15.89 6.59
C LYS A 138 -3.89 -16.91 6.91
N GLY A 139 -3.47 -18.14 7.19
CA GLY A 139 -4.32 -19.25 7.62
C GLY A 139 -3.52 -20.26 8.43
N ASP A 140 -4.19 -20.99 9.31
CA ASP A 140 -3.54 -21.91 10.26
C ASP A 140 -2.73 -23.02 9.58
N ASN A 141 -3.13 -23.41 8.36
CA ASN A 141 -2.46 -24.45 7.55
C ASN A 141 -1.57 -23.89 6.42
N LEU A 142 -1.25 -22.59 6.46
CA LEU A 142 -0.40 -21.94 5.46
C LEU A 142 0.89 -21.48 6.12
N ALA A 143 2.02 -21.89 5.57
CA ALA A 143 3.31 -21.35 6.00
C ALA A 143 3.34 -19.84 5.78
N ASP A 144 3.71 -19.09 6.81
CA ASP A 144 3.95 -17.65 6.72
C ASP A 144 4.97 -17.36 5.61
N ILE A 145 4.69 -16.37 4.76
CA ILE A 145 5.70 -15.85 3.84
C ILE A 145 6.59 -14.88 4.61
N GLU A 146 7.89 -15.17 4.65
CA GLU A 146 8.88 -14.26 5.22
C GLU A 146 8.78 -12.89 4.52
N GLY A 147 8.65 -11.81 5.29
CA GLY A 147 8.41 -10.51 4.64
C GLY A 147 8.11 -9.34 5.56
N HIS A 148 8.46 -9.38 6.84
CA HIS A 148 8.07 -8.34 7.82
C HIS A 148 8.71 -6.96 7.63
N GLU A 149 9.59 -6.79 6.64
CA GLU A 149 10.29 -5.53 6.39
C GLU A 149 9.33 -4.40 6.05
N PHE A 150 8.20 -4.70 5.40
CA PHE A 150 7.21 -3.67 5.09
C PHE A 150 6.62 -3.00 6.33
N ARG A 151 6.75 -3.59 7.52
CA ARG A 151 6.27 -2.96 8.76
C ARG A 151 7.09 -1.73 9.13
N LYS A 152 8.35 -1.66 8.70
CA LYS A 152 9.33 -0.65 9.12
C LYS A 152 9.63 0.35 8.01
N THR A 153 10.18 1.49 8.42
CA THR A 153 10.75 2.51 7.53
C THR A 153 12.22 2.71 7.87
N ASP A 154 13.02 3.02 6.86
CA ASP A 154 14.42 3.41 7.01
C ASP A 154 14.62 4.85 6.53
N GLU A 155 15.66 5.49 7.04
CA GLU A 155 16.13 6.79 6.56
C GLU A 155 17.07 6.57 5.38
N VAL A 156 16.76 7.22 4.26
CA VAL A 156 17.47 7.09 3.00
C VAL A 156 17.80 8.47 2.48
N LYS A 157 19.08 8.67 2.14
CA LYS A 157 19.56 9.87 1.46
C LYS A 157 19.21 9.77 -0.02
N MET A 158 18.61 10.83 -0.56
CA MET A 158 18.25 10.91 -1.98
C MET A 158 18.46 12.34 -2.47
N PRO A 159 18.80 12.53 -3.75
CA PRO A 159 19.00 13.87 -4.30
C PRO A 159 17.68 14.64 -4.32
N GLU A 160 17.78 15.94 -4.09
CA GLU A 160 16.70 16.89 -4.34
C GLU A 160 16.48 17.02 -5.86
N MET A 161 15.24 16.89 -6.32
CA MET A 161 14.88 16.95 -7.74
C MET A 161 13.70 17.88 -7.99
N ASN A 162 13.72 18.55 -9.14
CA ASN A 162 12.54 19.25 -9.65
C ASN A 162 11.50 18.28 -10.22
N ARG A 163 10.36 18.83 -10.66
CA ARG A 163 9.24 18.08 -11.27
C ARG A 163 9.60 17.26 -12.51
N HIS A 164 10.76 17.50 -13.14
CA HIS A 164 11.25 16.77 -14.30
C HIS A 164 12.27 15.68 -13.93
N GLY A 165 12.51 15.46 -12.64
CA GLY A 165 13.49 14.50 -12.16
C GLY A 165 14.94 14.94 -12.39
N VAL A 166 15.19 16.25 -12.55
CA VAL A 166 16.54 16.82 -12.65
C VAL A 166 16.97 17.29 -11.27
N ALA A 167 18.19 16.92 -10.86
CA ALA A 167 18.73 17.32 -9.57
C ALA A 167 18.87 18.85 -9.46
N THR A 168 18.41 19.44 -8.36
CA THR A 168 18.38 20.89 -8.13
C THR A 168 19.27 21.36 -6.99
N GLY A 169 19.50 20.49 -5.99
CA GLY A 169 20.30 20.79 -4.81
C GLY A 169 21.77 20.38 -4.93
N PHE A 170 22.62 20.93 -4.07
CA PHE A 170 24.03 20.57 -3.95
C PHE A 170 24.29 19.37 -3.02
N GLY A 171 23.26 18.61 -2.64
CA GLY A 171 23.40 17.46 -1.75
C GLY A 171 22.14 16.62 -1.60
N ASP A 172 22.26 15.51 -0.89
CA ASP A 172 21.16 14.60 -0.62
C ASP A 172 20.29 15.09 0.56
N ILE A 173 18.99 14.87 0.42
CA ILE A 173 17.98 15.04 1.46
C ILE A 173 17.69 13.68 2.09
N THR A 174 17.69 13.63 3.43
CA THR A 174 17.29 12.42 4.16
C THR A 174 15.77 12.34 4.23
N MET A 175 15.20 11.31 3.61
CA MET A 175 13.77 11.01 3.63
C MET A 175 13.54 9.64 4.28
N ARG A 176 12.34 9.40 4.82
CA ARG A 176 11.95 8.07 5.31
C ARG A 176 11.10 7.36 4.27
N ILE A 177 11.51 6.15 3.90
CA ILE A 177 10.80 5.27 3.00
C ILE A 177 10.64 3.89 3.61
N ASN A 178 9.68 3.11 3.12
CA ASN A 178 9.48 1.75 3.59
C ASN A 178 10.71 0.87 3.33
N LYS A 179 11.08 0.06 4.32
CA LYS A 179 12.25 -0.82 4.24
C LYS A 179 12.12 -1.93 3.17
N TYR A 180 10.90 -2.24 2.76
CA TYR A 180 10.62 -3.14 1.63
C TYR A 180 11.37 -2.70 0.36
N TRP A 181 11.41 -1.39 0.06
CA TRP A 181 12.03 -0.87 -1.16
C TRP A 181 13.54 -1.04 -1.18
N GLY A 182 14.20 -0.94 -0.01
CA GLY A 182 15.64 -1.18 0.09
C GLY A 182 16.02 -2.65 -0.17
N LYS A 183 15.15 -3.60 0.16
CA LYS A 183 15.35 -5.03 -0.14
C LYS A 183 14.88 -5.44 -1.53
N ASN A 184 13.96 -4.68 -2.13
CA ASN A 184 13.38 -4.95 -3.43
C ASN A 184 13.49 -3.72 -4.35
N PRO A 185 14.71 -3.23 -4.64
CA PRO A 185 14.90 -2.02 -5.44
C PRO A 185 14.34 -2.18 -6.87
N ASP A 186 14.43 -3.39 -7.43
CA ASP A 186 13.87 -3.75 -8.73
C ASP A 186 12.34 -3.55 -8.81
N ASN A 187 11.65 -3.49 -7.67
CA ASN A 187 10.20 -3.31 -7.62
C ASN A 187 9.79 -1.83 -7.62
N VAL A 188 10.74 -0.91 -7.71
CA VAL A 188 10.50 0.51 -7.91
C VAL A 188 10.67 0.82 -9.39
N LEU A 189 9.58 1.22 -10.06
CA LEU A 189 9.57 1.53 -11.49
C LEU A 189 10.17 2.90 -11.79
N GLY A 190 11.39 3.16 -11.29
CA GLY A 190 12.06 4.44 -11.41
C GLY A 190 13.05 4.64 -10.26
N ARG A 191 13.31 5.91 -9.94
CA ARG A 191 14.20 6.31 -8.85
C ARG A 191 13.53 7.26 -7.88
N PHE A 192 13.87 7.13 -6.60
CA PHE A 192 13.43 8.09 -5.59
C PHE A 192 14.17 9.42 -5.73
N GLY A 193 13.46 10.52 -5.49
CA GLY A 193 14.03 11.84 -5.30
C GLY A 193 13.18 12.66 -4.33
N ALA A 194 13.82 13.58 -3.63
CA ALA A 194 13.14 14.51 -2.75
C ALA A 194 12.62 15.69 -3.57
N PHE A 195 11.30 15.85 -3.62
CA PHE A 195 10.65 16.95 -4.31
C PHE A 195 10.20 18.01 -3.29
N GLU A 196 10.58 19.26 -3.50
CA GLU A 196 10.13 20.38 -2.68
C GLU A 196 8.68 20.75 -3.03
N ALA A 197 7.76 20.65 -2.06
CA ALA A 197 6.37 21.02 -2.28
C ALA A 197 6.24 22.54 -2.50
N ARG A 198 5.14 22.99 -3.13
CA ARG A 198 4.87 24.39 -3.56
C ARG A 198 4.99 25.48 -2.47
N TYR A 199 5.18 25.12 -1.21
CA TYR A 199 5.32 26.05 -0.07
C TYR A 199 6.67 25.94 0.66
N GLY A 200 7.68 25.27 0.09
CA GLY A 200 9.09 25.33 0.51
C GLY A 200 9.47 24.65 1.85
N ASP A 201 8.51 24.45 2.74
CA ASP A 201 8.81 23.97 4.11
C ASP A 201 8.90 22.44 4.24
N LYS A 202 8.58 21.69 3.18
CA LYS A 202 8.52 20.21 3.23
C LYS A 202 8.94 19.56 1.91
N HIS A 203 9.75 18.51 2.05
CA HIS A 203 10.06 17.58 0.98
C HIS A 203 9.08 16.41 0.98
N GLU A 204 8.76 15.92 -0.21
CA GLU A 204 8.00 14.69 -0.46
C GLU A 204 8.88 13.70 -1.22
N VAL A 205 8.68 12.40 -0.98
CA VAL A 205 9.35 11.37 -1.80
C VAL A 205 8.56 11.21 -3.09
N TRP A 206 9.18 11.55 -4.21
CA TRP A 206 8.68 11.26 -5.54
C TRP A 206 9.43 10.09 -6.15
N THR A 207 8.74 9.39 -7.05
CA THR A 207 9.34 8.34 -7.88
C THR A 207 9.35 8.84 -9.32
N PHE A 208 10.56 9.01 -9.86
CA PHE A 208 10.78 9.47 -11.22
C PHE A 208 11.08 8.26 -12.11
N GLY A 209 10.22 8.00 -13.08
CA GLY A 209 10.36 6.89 -14.03
C GLY A 209 9.83 7.27 -15.40
N ASN A 210 9.93 6.36 -16.36
CA ASN A 210 9.47 6.57 -17.73
C ASN A 210 8.05 5.98 -17.91
N PRO A 211 7.02 6.80 -18.15
CA PRO A 211 5.67 6.30 -18.44
C PRO A 211 5.60 5.41 -19.68
N ASP A 212 6.45 5.65 -20.68
CA ASP A 212 6.41 4.95 -21.97
C ASP A 212 6.83 3.47 -21.85
N THR A 213 7.64 3.13 -20.85
CA THR A 213 8.12 1.75 -20.61
C THR A 213 7.36 1.05 -19.47
N LEU A 214 6.35 1.71 -18.89
CA LEU A 214 5.68 1.23 -17.67
C LEU A 214 5.14 -0.19 -17.80
N GLY A 215 4.49 -0.50 -18.93
CA GLY A 215 3.91 -1.83 -19.16
C GLY A 215 4.95 -2.95 -19.25
N GLU A 216 6.06 -2.70 -19.94
CA GLU A 216 7.16 -3.66 -20.07
C GLU A 216 7.86 -3.87 -18.73
N ASP A 217 8.17 -2.78 -18.02
CA ASP A 217 8.90 -2.83 -16.77
C ASP A 217 8.06 -3.49 -15.66
N MET A 218 6.75 -3.19 -15.62
CA MET A 218 5.82 -3.87 -14.71
C MET A 218 5.74 -5.38 -15.01
N SER A 219 5.72 -5.77 -16.29
CA SER A 219 5.70 -7.19 -16.68
C SER A 219 6.97 -7.94 -16.22
N LYS A 220 8.15 -7.30 -16.33
CA LYS A 220 9.42 -7.85 -15.84
C LYS A 220 9.45 -8.03 -14.32
N ILE A 221 8.80 -7.13 -13.57
CA ILE A 221 8.69 -7.24 -12.11
C ILE A 221 7.75 -8.39 -11.74
N ILE A 222 6.55 -8.41 -12.33
CA ILE A 222 5.53 -9.42 -12.03
C ILE A 222 6.03 -10.84 -12.37
N SER A 223 6.83 -11.01 -13.44
CA SER A 223 7.40 -12.33 -13.77
C SER A 223 8.34 -12.90 -12.70
N LYS A 224 8.84 -12.06 -11.78
CA LYS A 224 9.67 -12.48 -10.64
C LYS A 224 8.85 -12.80 -9.40
N PHE A 225 7.54 -12.51 -9.40
CA PHE A 225 6.71 -12.71 -8.22
C PHE A 225 6.45 -14.20 -7.96
N PRO A 226 6.22 -14.59 -6.69
CA PRO A 226 5.86 -15.96 -6.38
C PRO A 226 4.61 -16.40 -7.16
N THR A 227 4.70 -17.57 -7.79
CA THR A 227 3.57 -18.20 -8.48
C THR A 227 2.78 -19.08 -7.51
N SER A 228 1.53 -19.43 -7.86
CA SER A 228 0.70 -20.37 -7.08
C SER A 228 0.47 -19.94 -5.62
N VAL A 229 0.31 -18.63 -5.40
CA VAL A 229 0.14 -18.04 -4.06
C VAL A 229 -1.26 -18.21 -3.48
N LEU A 230 -2.28 -18.42 -4.32
CA LEU A 230 -3.63 -18.72 -3.87
C LEU A 230 -3.69 -20.11 -3.24
N ALA A 231 -4.36 -20.21 -2.09
CA ALA A 231 -4.70 -21.53 -1.55
C ALA A 231 -5.57 -22.29 -2.56
N LYS A 232 -5.31 -23.60 -2.70
CA LYS A 232 -6.19 -24.46 -3.48
C LYS A 232 -7.57 -24.48 -2.83
N PRO A 233 -8.67 -24.55 -3.61
CA PRO A 233 -9.98 -24.79 -3.03
C PRO A 233 -9.93 -26.04 -2.16
N GLU A 234 -10.55 -25.99 -0.99
CA GLU A 234 -10.85 -27.22 -0.25
C GLU A 234 -11.63 -28.14 -1.18
N ALA A 235 -11.17 -29.38 -1.33
CA ALA A 235 -11.91 -30.38 -2.08
C ALA A 235 -13.28 -30.50 -1.43
N GLN A 236 -14.34 -30.27 -2.20
CA GLN A 236 -15.69 -30.63 -1.75
C GLN A 236 -15.73 -32.16 -1.66
N GLU A 237 -15.77 -32.69 -0.44
CA GLU A 237 -16.13 -34.09 -0.17
C GLU A 237 -17.62 -34.34 -0.46
#